data_AF-G0IVA9-F1
#
_entry.id   AF-G0IVA9-F1
#
_cell.length_a   1.000
_cell.length_b   1.000
_cell.length_c   1.000
_cell.angle_alpha   90.00
_cell.angle_beta   90.00
_cell.angle_gamma   90.00
#
_symmetry.space_group_name_H-M   'P 1'
#
loop_
_entity.id
_entity.type
_entity.pdbx_description
1 polymer ?
#
loop_
_entity_poly.entity_id
_entity_poly.type
_entity_poly.pdbx_seq_one_letter_code
_entity_poly.pdbx_strand_id
1 'polypeptide(L)'
;MVAFTLMAYAQGKRPEPPTTDEMIEMATKELGLSEEQATEWKSIHEKYADDLKSRKTAKEAREKMDTELQATLTENQLETYLEKKKERGSRPARGPRE
;
A
#
# COMPACT_ATOMS: atom_id res chain seq x y z
N MET A 1 -5.70 -10.17 -16.09
CA MET A 1 -6.69 -9.08 -16.12
C MET A 1 -7.37 -9.02 -14.77
N VAL A 2 -7.13 -7.98 -13.97
CA VAL A 2 -8.09 -7.53 -12.95
C VAL A 2 -8.17 -6.01 -13.11
N ALA A 3 -9.24 -5.57 -13.76
CA ALA A 3 -9.58 -4.16 -13.90
C ALA A 3 -10.25 -3.71 -12.60
N PHE A 4 -9.63 -2.80 -11.84
CA PHE A 4 -10.35 -2.03 -10.84
C PHE A 4 -10.74 -0.68 -11.42
N THR A 5 -11.65 -0.74 -12.38
CA THR A 5 -12.48 0.39 -12.77
C THR A 5 -13.59 0.52 -11.72
N LEU A 6 -13.30 1.14 -10.58
CA LEU A 6 -14.37 1.71 -9.75
C LEU A 6 -14.78 3.05 -10.39
N MET A 7 -15.55 2.93 -11.48
CA MET A 7 -16.43 3.97 -11.97
C MET A 7 -17.52 4.20 -10.92
N ALA A 8 -17.27 5.14 -10.01
CA ALA A 8 -18.33 5.84 -9.29
C ALA A 8 -18.16 7.34 -9.56
N TYR A 9 -18.41 7.72 -10.81
CA TYR A 9 -18.63 9.12 -11.20
C TYR A 9 -20.04 9.52 -10.74
N ALA A 10 -20.18 9.94 -9.48
CA ALA A 10 -21.35 10.67 -9.01
C ALA A 10 -20.95 11.58 -7.82
N GLN A 11 -20.89 12.88 -8.10
CA GLN A 11 -20.84 13.99 -7.13
C GLN A 11 -19.71 14.01 -6.07
N GLY A 12 -18.64 14.76 -6.38
CA GLY A 12 -18.06 15.74 -5.45
C GLY A 12 -17.24 15.27 -4.24
N LYS A 13 -17.15 13.97 -3.92
CA LYS A 13 -16.30 13.47 -2.83
C LYS A 13 -15.14 12.67 -3.39
N ARG A 14 -13.91 13.10 -3.09
CA ARG A 14 -12.72 12.25 -3.31
C ARG A 14 -12.91 10.98 -2.48
N PRO A 15 -12.66 9.78 -3.02
CA PRO A 15 -12.66 8.57 -2.20
C PRO A 15 -11.71 8.79 -1.03
N GLU A 16 -12.18 8.46 0.17
CA GLU A 16 -11.33 8.50 1.35
C GLU A 16 -10.14 7.54 1.13
N PRO A 17 -8.95 7.90 1.63
CA PRO A 17 -7.83 6.99 1.57
C PRO A 17 -8.21 5.69 2.30
N PRO A 18 -7.78 4.52 1.79
CA PRO A 18 -8.03 3.26 2.46
C PRO A 18 -7.43 3.31 3.87
N THR A 19 -8.17 2.75 4.82
CA THR A 19 -7.71 2.55 6.19
C THR A 19 -6.60 1.51 6.27
N THR A 20 -5.85 1.50 7.38
CA THR A 20 -4.82 0.49 7.62
C THR A 20 -5.39 -0.93 7.52
N ASP A 21 -6.56 -1.17 8.09
CA ASP A 21 -7.18 -2.49 8.07
C ASP A 21 -7.58 -2.91 6.65
N GLU A 22 -8.13 -1.99 5.83
CA GLU A 22 -8.42 -2.26 4.41
C GLU A 22 -7.14 -2.52 3.61
N MET A 23 -6.05 -1.79 3.89
CA MET A 23 -4.76 -2.02 3.26
C MET A 23 -4.20 -3.40 3.56
N ILE A 24 -4.31 -3.85 4.82
CA ILE A 24 -3.87 -5.17 5.24
C ILE A 24 -4.77 -6.24 4.64
N GLU A 25 -6.09 -6.07 4.62
CA GLU A 25 -7.00 -7.02 4.00
C GLU A 25 -6.70 -7.21 2.50
N MET A 26 -6.42 -6.11 1.79
CA MET A 26 -5.97 -6.18 0.39
C MET A 26 -4.64 -6.92 0.26
N ALA A 27 -3.65 -6.61 1.12
CA ALA A 27 -2.35 -7.25 1.09
C ALA A 27 -2.45 -8.76 1.42
N THR A 28 -3.27 -9.14 2.38
CA THR A 28 -3.55 -10.54 2.72
C THR A 28 -4.16 -11.29 1.53
N LYS A 29 -5.09 -10.67 0.79
CA LYS A 29 -5.66 -11.26 -0.42
C LYS A 29 -4.67 -11.35 -1.58
N GLU A 30 -3.82 -10.33 -1.76
CA GLU A 30 -2.86 -10.25 -2.86
C GLU A 30 -1.62 -11.15 -2.64
N LEU A 31 -1.12 -11.21 -1.40
CA LEU A 31 0.13 -11.90 -1.06
C LEU A 31 -0.11 -13.22 -0.32
N GLY A 32 -1.34 -13.52 0.10
CA GLY A 32 -1.63 -14.69 0.93
C GLY A 32 -0.95 -14.61 2.29
N LEU A 33 -1.01 -13.46 2.96
CA LEU A 33 -0.41 -13.28 4.29
C LEU A 33 -1.04 -14.21 5.32
N SER A 34 -0.23 -14.75 6.24
CA SER A 34 -0.74 -15.45 7.42
C SER A 34 -1.38 -14.47 8.42
N GLU A 35 -2.13 -14.99 9.39
CA GLU A 35 -2.71 -14.17 10.46
C GLU A 35 -1.64 -13.47 11.31
N GLU A 36 -0.51 -14.15 11.55
CA GLU A 36 0.65 -13.60 12.24
C GLU A 36 1.28 -12.45 11.43
N GLN A 37 1.51 -12.66 10.12
CA GLN A 37 2.02 -11.62 9.24
C GLN A 37 1.08 -10.40 9.16
N ALA A 38 -0.24 -10.63 9.06
CA ALA A 38 -1.23 -9.54 9.04
C ALA A 38 -1.22 -8.73 10.35
N THR A 39 -1.03 -9.40 11.48
CA THR A 39 -0.92 -8.76 12.80
C THR A 39 0.38 -7.94 12.91
N GLU A 40 1.49 -8.47 12.40
CA GLU A 40 2.76 -7.72 12.32
C GLU A 40 2.63 -6.49 11.42
N TRP A 41 1.97 -6.62 10.27
CA TRP A 41 1.72 -5.52 9.35
C TRP A 41 0.91 -4.40 10.00
N LYS A 42 -0.12 -4.76 10.79
CA LYS A 42 -0.89 -3.79 11.58
C LYS A 42 0.00 -3.04 12.57
N SER A 43 0.82 -3.77 13.30
CA SER A 43 1.76 -3.20 14.29
C SER A 43 2.79 -2.27 13.63
N ILE A 44 3.33 -2.65 12.47
CA ILE A 44 4.26 -1.84 11.68
C ILE A 44 3.56 -0.55 11.21
N HIS A 45 2.35 -0.65 10.68
CA HIS A 45 1.58 0.53 10.25
C HIS A 45 1.27 1.49 11.41
N GLU A 46 0.87 0.97 12.56
CA GLU A 46 0.61 1.77 13.77
C GLU A 46 1.87 2.49 14.26
N LYS A 47 3.01 1.79 14.27
CA LYS A 47 4.32 2.36 14.67
C LYS A 47 4.71 3.60 13.86
N TYR A 48 4.40 3.62 12.57
CA TYR A 48 4.74 4.74 11.67
C TYR A 48 3.58 5.71 11.42
N ALA A 49 2.39 5.48 11.99
CA ALA A 49 1.18 6.23 11.69
C ALA A 49 1.33 7.75 11.93
N ASP A 50 2.03 8.14 13.00
CA ASP A 50 2.25 9.55 13.32
C ASP A 50 3.30 10.21 12.40
N ASP A 51 4.40 9.52 12.12
CA ASP A 51 5.45 10.04 11.24
C ASP A 51 4.97 10.22 9.79
N LEU A 52 4.00 9.40 9.36
CA LEU A 52 3.37 9.50 8.05
C LEU A 52 2.48 10.74 7.90
N LYS A 53 2.00 11.33 9.00
CA LYS A 53 1.20 12.57 8.97
C LYS A 53 2.07 13.80 8.70
N SER A 54 3.35 13.76 9.05
CA SER A 54 4.28 14.87 8.88
C SER A 54 4.99 14.81 7.53
N ARG A 55 4.87 15.88 6.72
CA ARG A 55 5.54 15.96 5.40
C ARG A 55 7.06 15.84 5.46
N LYS A 56 7.69 16.18 6.59
CA LYS A 56 9.15 16.13 6.76
C LYS A 56 9.67 14.71 6.97
N THR A 57 8.89 13.90 7.68
CA THR A 57 9.26 12.54 8.11
C THR A 57 8.59 11.46 7.27
N ALA A 58 7.48 11.77 6.59
CA ALA A 58 6.68 10.80 5.84
C ALA A 58 7.47 10.05 4.77
N LYS A 59 8.46 10.66 4.13
CA LYS A 59 9.29 9.96 3.13
C LYS A 59 10.12 8.86 3.80
N GLU A 60 10.87 9.21 4.83
CA GLU A 60 11.72 8.29 5.57
C GLU A 60 10.90 7.22 6.28
N ALA A 61 9.75 7.59 6.87
CA ALA A 61 8.84 6.66 7.50
C ALA A 61 8.27 5.64 6.51
N ARG A 62 7.93 6.05 5.28
CA ARG A 62 7.51 5.11 4.23
C ARG A 62 8.62 4.13 3.84
N GLU A 63 9.85 4.61 3.69
CA GLU A 63 10.99 3.77 3.34
C GLU A 63 11.33 2.75 4.44
N LYS A 64 11.30 3.19 5.70
CA LYS A 64 11.51 2.32 6.87
C LYS A 64 10.38 1.31 7.05
N MET A 65 9.13 1.77 6.99
CA MET A 65 7.95 0.92 7.07
C MET A 65 7.98 -0.15 5.97
N ASP A 66 8.25 0.24 4.73
CA ASP A 66 8.33 -0.68 3.59
C ASP A 66 9.45 -1.73 3.76
N THR A 67 10.60 -1.34 4.34
CA THR A 67 11.69 -2.27 4.66
C THR A 67 11.27 -3.29 5.72
N GLU A 68 10.59 -2.83 6.79
CA GLU A 68 10.08 -3.71 7.84
C GLU A 68 9.01 -4.67 7.29
N LEU A 69 8.07 -4.19 6.45
CA LEU A 69 7.07 -5.04 5.82
C LEU A 69 7.72 -6.12 4.94
N GLN A 70 8.73 -5.77 4.13
CA GLN A 70 9.44 -6.75 3.30
C GLN A 70 10.13 -7.84 4.13
N ALA A 71 10.64 -7.51 5.31
CA ALA A 71 11.31 -8.48 6.18
C ALA A 71 10.35 -9.54 6.77
N THR A 72 9.04 -9.25 6.84
CA THR A 72 8.02 -10.20 7.31
C THR A 72 7.57 -11.20 6.24
N LEU A 73 7.94 -10.98 4.98
CA LEU A 73 7.48 -11.78 3.84
C LEU A 73 8.41 -12.97 3.57
N THR A 74 7.81 -14.08 3.13
CA THR A 74 8.58 -15.17 2.52
C THR A 74 9.10 -14.77 1.13
N GLU A 75 10.09 -15.48 0.58
CA GLU A 75 10.68 -15.15 -0.72
C GLU A 75 9.63 -15.02 -1.85
N ASN A 76 8.68 -15.95 -1.92
CA ASN A 76 7.61 -15.93 -2.92
C ASN A 76 6.65 -14.73 -2.75
N GLN A 77 6.35 -14.36 -1.50
CA GLN A 77 5.50 -13.21 -1.20
C GLN A 77 6.24 -11.89 -1.49
N LEU A 78 7.54 -11.84 -1.19
CA LEU A 78 8.40 -10.69 -1.46
C LEU A 78 8.51 -10.42 -2.96
N GLU A 79 8.68 -11.45 -3.78
CA GLU A 79 8.70 -11.30 -5.25
C GLU A 79 7.40 -10.67 -5.76
N THR A 80 6.26 -11.21 -5.33
CA THR A 80 4.93 -10.70 -5.68
C THR A 80 4.75 -9.25 -5.22
N TYR A 81 5.18 -8.93 -4.00
CA TYR A 81 5.13 -7.59 -3.44
C TYR A 81 5.96 -6.58 -4.26
N LEU A 82 7.19 -6.96 -4.64
CA LEU A 82 8.08 -6.11 -5.44
C LEU A 82 7.56 -5.90 -6.86
N GLU A 83 6.98 -6.93 -7.48
CA GLU A 83 6.34 -6.81 -8.79
C GLU A 83 5.18 -5.80 -8.75
N LYS A 84 4.27 -5.94 -7.76
CA LYS A 84 3.15 -5.02 -7.57
C LYS A 84 3.59 -3.60 -7.26
N LYS A 85 4.67 -3.43 -6.49
CA LYS A 85 5.25 -2.11 -6.19
C LYS A 85 5.76 -1.42 -7.45
N LYS A 86 6.41 -2.15 -8.35
CA LYS A 86 6.87 -1.62 -9.66
C LYS A 86 5.70 -1.22 -10.55
N GLU A 87 4.63 -2.01 -10.59
CA GLU A 87 3.40 -1.67 -11.32
C GLU A 87 2.79 -0.36 -10.80
N ARG A 88 2.73 -0.18 -9.46
CA ARG A 88 2.17 1.03 -8.82
C ARG A 88 3.04 2.28 -9.03
N GLY A 89 4.36 2.12 -9.10
CA GLY A 89 5.31 3.19 -9.41
C GLY A 89 5.29 3.61 -10.89
N SER A 90 4.89 2.70 -11.78
CA SER A 90 4.81 2.92 -13.22
C SER A 90 3.46 3.51 -13.63
N ARG A 91 3.04 4.60 -12.98
CA ARG A 91 1.88 5.36 -13.47
C ARG A 91 2.35 6.18 -14.69
N PRO A 92 1.85 5.92 -15.91
CA PRO A 92 2.26 6.69 -17.08
C PRO A 92 1.96 8.17 -16.80
N ALA A 93 2.93 9.03 -17.10
CA ALA A 93 2.75 10.48 -17.01
C ALA A 93 1.44 10.84 -17.71
N ARG A 94 0.45 11.32 -16.96
CA ARG A 94 -0.77 11.87 -17.55
C ARG A 94 -0.29 12.95 -18.52
N GLY A 95 -0.52 12.72 -19.81
CA GLY A 95 -0.07 13.58 -20.89
C GLY A 95 -0.51 15.04 -20.69
N PRO A 96 0.10 15.97 -21.46
CA PRO A 96 -0.17 17.39 -21.30
C PRO A 96 -1.67 17.65 -21.39
N ARG A 97 -2.17 18.40 -20.40
CA ARG A 97 -3.54 18.89 -20.37
C ARG A 97 -3.62 20.02 -21.41
N GLU A 98 -4.20 19.73 -22.56
CA GLU A 98 -4.61 20.76 -23.54
C GLU A 98 -5.67 21.70 -22.95
#